data_AF-A0A4U2Z5L3-F1
#
_entry.id   AF-A0A4U2Z5L3-F1
#
_cell.length_a   1.000
_cell.length_b   1.000
_cell.length_c   1.000
_cell.angle_alpha   90.00
_cell.angle_beta   90.00
_cell.angle_gamma   90.00
#
_symmetry.space_group_name_H-M   'P 1'
#
loop_
_entity.id
_entity.type
_entity.pdbx_description
1 polymer ?
#
loop_
_entity_poly.entity_id
_entity_poly.type
_entity_poly.pdbx_seq_one_letter_code
_entity_poly.pdbx_strand_id
1 'polypeptide(L)' 'MEITIDQFNKLENGMTKEQVFEILEGEGEGAVISESGDVVMYSYDGKSLGANASLMFQGGKLDE' A
#
# COMPACT_ATOMS: atom_id res chain seq x y z
N MET A 1 0.20 2.61 11.13
CA MET A 1 -0.93 2.27 10.24
C MET A 1 -0.82 0.80 9.99
N GLU A 2 -1.89 0.05 10.23
CA GLU A 2 -1.80 -1.40 10.29
C GLU A 2 -2.61 -2.04 9.16
N ILE A 3 -1.97 -2.81 8.29
CA ILE A 3 -2.71 -3.59 7.29
C ILE A 3 -2.95 -5.00 7.80
N THR A 4 -4.08 -5.54 7.37
CA THR A 4 -4.38 -6.97 7.52
C THR A 4 -4.07 -7.71 6.23
N ILE A 5 -3.79 -9.01 6.36
CA ILE A 5 -3.55 -9.86 5.18
C ILE A 5 -4.78 -9.94 4.28
N ASP A 6 -5.99 -9.83 4.84
CA ASP A 6 -7.23 -9.83 4.06
C ASP A 6 -7.40 -8.55 3.22
N GLN A 7 -6.94 -7.40 3.72
CA GLN A 7 -6.93 -6.16 2.94
C GLN A 7 -5.86 -6.23 1.86
N PHE A 8 -4.66 -6.69 2.20
CA PHE A 8 -3.56 -6.88 1.26
C PHE A 8 -3.96 -7.80 0.10
N ASN A 9 -4.58 -8.95 0.40
CA ASN A 9 -5.04 -9.91 -0.61
C ASN A 9 -6.15 -9.38 -1.52
N LYS A 10 -6.81 -8.26 -1.18
CA LYS A 10 -7.79 -7.59 -2.05
C LYS A 10 -7.14 -6.59 -2.99
N LEU A 11 -5.88 -6.20 -2.75
CA LEU A 11 -5.16 -5.29 -3.63
C LEU A 11 -4.80 -6.03 -4.92
N GLU A 12 -4.95 -5.34 -6.05
CA GLU A 12 -4.58 -5.88 -7.36
C GLU A 12 -3.73 -4.86 -8.13
N ASN A 13 -2.83 -5.39 -8.95
CA ASN A 13 -1.99 -4.58 -9.82
C ASN A 13 -2.83 -3.73 -10.78
N GLY A 14 -2.46 -2.47 -10.91
CA GLY A 14 -3.17 -1.47 -11.70
C GLY A 14 -4.20 -0.65 -10.93
N MET A 15 -4.48 -0.97 -9.66
CA MET A 15 -5.35 -0.15 -8.80
C MET A 15 -4.77 1.24 -8.55
N THR A 16 -5.61 2.26 -8.46
CA THR A 16 -5.15 3.61 -8.07
C THR A 16 -4.92 3.69 -6.57
N LYS A 17 -4.14 4.69 -6.12
CA LYS A 17 -3.96 4.96 -4.68
C LYS A 17 -5.29 5.06 -3.94
N GLU A 18 -6.28 5.72 -4.54
CA GLU A 18 -7.62 5.87 -3.98
C GLU A 18 -8.32 4.53 -3.76
N GLN A 19 -8.27 3.62 -4.74
CA GLN A 19 -8.85 2.27 -4.62
C GLN A 19 -8.14 1.46 -3.54
N VAL A 20 -6.81 1.55 -3.47
CA VAL A 20 -6.02 0.92 -2.41
C VAL A 20 -6.44 1.45 -1.05
N PHE A 21 -6.52 2.78 -0.87
CA PHE A 21 -6.92 3.39 0.38
C PHE A 21 -8.36 3.06 0.79
N GLU A 22 -9.26 2.89 -0.19
CA GLU A 22 -10.63 2.44 0.04
C GLU A 22 -10.67 0.99 0.58
N ILE A 23 -9.82 0.10 0.03
CA ILE A 23 -9.67 -1.28 0.51
C ILE A 23 -9.03 -1.34 1.90
N LEU A 24 -8.05 -0.46 2.15
CA LEU A 24 -7.43 -0.28 3.45
C LEU A 24 -8.35 0.45 4.46
N GLU A 25 -9.63 0.67 4.10
CA GLU A 25 -10.66 1.30 4.93
C GLU A 25 -10.28 2.71 5.44
N GLY A 26 -9.54 3.47 4.64
CA GLY A 26 -9.19 4.85 4.97
C GLY A 26 -8.21 4.99 6.14
N GLU A 27 -7.52 3.91 6.54
CA GLU A 27 -6.45 3.94 7.56
C GLU A 27 -5.37 4.97 7.20
N GLY A 28 -5.27 5.37 5.92
CA GLY A 28 -4.54 6.53 5.41
C GLY A 28 -3.46 6.13 4.39
N GLU A 29 -2.61 7.09 4.02
CA GLU A 29 -1.42 6.77 3.23
C GLU A 29 -0.35 6.16 4.14
N GLY A 30 0.21 5.01 3.77
CA GLY A 30 1.30 4.38 4.52
C GLY A 30 2.52 5.29 4.65
N ALA A 31 3.57 4.83 5.33
CA ALA A 31 4.81 5.59 5.41
C ALA A 31 5.52 5.56 4.04
N VAL A 32 5.68 6.71 3.39
CA VAL A 32 6.49 6.80 2.16
C VAL A 32 7.94 6.49 2.53
N ILE A 33 8.47 5.39 1.99
CA ILE A 33 9.86 4.96 2.21
C ILE A 33 10.77 5.28 1.03
N SER A 34 10.20 5.49 -0.15
CA SER A 34 10.94 5.88 -1.34
C SER A 34 10.02 6.62 -2.32
N GLU A 35 10.52 7.69 -2.91
CA GLU A 35 9.86 8.42 -3.98
C GLU A 35 10.91 8.78 -5.02
N SER A 36 10.71 8.35 -6.27
CA SER A 36 11.67 8.56 -7.35
C SER A 36 10.97 8.57 -8.71
N GLY A 37 10.99 9.71 -9.38
CA GLY A 37 10.30 9.89 -10.66
C GLY A 37 8.80 9.62 -10.51
N ASP A 38 8.29 8.70 -11.31
CA ASP A 38 6.88 8.27 -11.27
C ASP A 38 6.61 7.12 -10.28
N VAL A 39 7.61 6.70 -9.51
CA VAL A 39 7.50 5.57 -8.56
C VAL A 39 7.45 6.08 -7.11
N VAL A 40 6.47 5.59 -6.35
CA VAL A 40 6.30 5.87 -4.91
C VAL A 40 6.12 4.56 -4.17
N MET A 41 6.98 4.28 -3.19
CA MET A 41 6.85 3.12 -2.31
C MET A 41 6.33 3.55 -0.95
N TYR A 42 5.27 2.88 -0.53
CA TYR A 42 4.67 3.01 0.80
C TYR A 42 4.94 1.74 1.59
N SER A 43 5.37 1.91 2.84
CA SER A 43 5.49 0.84 3.81
C SER A 43 4.33 0.91 4.80
N TYR A 44 3.77 -0.25 5.07
CA TYR A 44 2.77 -0.43 6.11
C TYR A 44 3.22 -1.53 7.06
N ASP A 45 2.87 -1.35 8.34
CA ASP A 45 3.09 -2.39 9.34
C ASP A 45 1.87 -3.33 9.33
N GLY A 46 2.09 -4.61 9.57
CA GLY A 46 1.01 -5.56 9.74
C GLY A 46 0.59 -5.66 11.20
N LYS A 47 -0.65 -6.11 11.47
CA LYS A 47 -1.14 -6.34 12.85
C LYS A 47 -0.37 -7.42 13.63
N SER A 48 0.44 -8.23 12.94
CA SER A 48 1.27 -9.25 13.57
C SER A 48 2.68 -8.73 13.82
N LEU A 49 3.29 -9.12 14.94
CA LEU A 49 4.67 -8.75 15.27
C LEU A 49 5.64 -9.18 14.16
N GLY A 50 6.23 -8.21 13.47
CA GLY A 50 7.18 -8.41 12.38
C GLY A 50 6.56 -8.52 10.99
N ALA A 51 5.24 -8.43 10.87
CA ALA A 51 4.59 -8.30 9.57
C ALA A 51 4.77 -6.87 9.04
N ASN A 52 5.16 -6.76 7.78
CA ASN A 52 5.16 -5.50 7.04
C ASN A 52 4.71 -5.78 5.61
N ALA A 53 4.26 -4.73 4.95
CA ALA A 53 3.86 -4.75 3.56
C ALA A 53 4.40 -3.51 2.87
N SER A 54 4.93 -3.69 1.68
CA SER A 54 5.42 -2.59 0.85
C SER A 54 4.57 -2.53 -0.41
N LEU A 55 3.88 -1.42 -0.61
CA LEU A 55 3.11 -1.15 -1.81
C LEU A 55 3.90 -0.19 -2.69
N MET A 56 4.23 -0.60 -3.90
CA MET A 56 4.87 0.27 -4.88
C MET A 56 3.81 0.79 -5.85
N PHE A 57 3.83 2.10 -6.12
CA PHE A 57 2.95 2.73 -7.09
C PHE A 57 3.81 3.34 -8.19
N GLN A 58 3.59 2.92 -9.43
CA GLN A 58 4.24 3.48 -10.61
C GLN A 58 3.21 4.20 -11.49
N GLY A 59 3.47 5.47 -11.82
CA GLY A 59 2.55 6.28 -12.63
C GLY A 59 1.16 6.44 -12.01
N GLY A 60 1.08 6.39 -10.68
CA GLY A 60 -0.18 6.48 -9.92
C GLY A 60 -0.98 5.17 -9.80
N LYS A 61 -0.43 4.05 -10.26
CA LYS A 61 -1.05 2.72 -10.16
C LYS A 61 -0.21 1.77 -9.31
N LEU A 62 -0.87 0.91 -8.56
CA LEU A 62 -0.23 -0.15 -7.77
C LEU A 62 0.50 -1.12 -8.70
N ASP A 63 1.75 -1.40 -8.36
CA ASP A 63 2.64 -2.35 -9.01
C ASP A 63 3.29 -3.19 -7.91
N GLU A 64 2.63 -4.28 -7.52
CA GLU A 64 3.01 -5.20 -6.46
C GLU A 64 3.48 -6.57 -6.99
#